data_AF-A0A936SHC3-F1
#
_entry.id   AF-A0A936SHC3-F1
#
_cell.length_a   1.000
_cell.length_b   1.000
_cell.length_c   1.000
_cell.angle_alpha   90.00
_cell.angle_beta   90.00
_cell.angle_gamma   90.00
#
_symmetry.space_group_name_H-M   'P 1'
#
loop_
_entity.id
_entity.type
_entity.pdbx_description
1 polymer ?
#
loop_
_entity_poly.entity_id
_entity_poly.type
_entity_poly.pdbx_seq_one_letter_code
_entity_poly.pdbx_strand_id
1 'polypeptide(L)'
;MTEREGLFSVPTRLLLTPEQRARLEALVHARETDLATLLSEIVGEYLDAHGGDIQPVPQPGPDVAGELRKRRAELARMRARRDTPGSVAPTWLLSYIAALEDEIKRLSES
;
A
#
# COMPACT_ATOMS: atom_id res chain seq x y z
N MET A 1 12.44 2.97 18.03
CA MET A 1 12.30 1.67 17.35
C MET A 1 13.33 0.75 17.99
N THR A 2 12.91 -0.04 18.97
CA THR A 2 13.79 -1.00 19.65
C THR A 2 13.24 -2.38 19.36
N GLU A 3 13.70 -2.94 18.24
CA GLU A 3 13.60 -4.37 17.99
C GLU A 3 14.53 -5.08 18.98
N ARG A 4 13.94 -5.85 19.90
CA ARG A 4 14.63 -6.90 20.64
C ARG A 4 13.75 -8.14 20.55
N GLU A 5 14.28 -9.18 19.92
CA GLU A 5 13.78 -10.56 19.97
C GLU A 5 12.33 -10.78 19.49
N GLY A 6 12.06 -10.62 18.19
CA GLY A 6 10.80 -11.08 17.56
C GLY A 6 9.50 -10.40 18.04
N LEU A 7 9.57 -9.59 19.08
CA LEU A 7 8.49 -8.78 19.61
C LEU A 7 8.54 -7.43 18.89
N PHE A 8 7.57 -7.21 18.00
CA PHE A 8 7.36 -5.93 17.36
C PHE A 8 6.09 -5.28 17.96
N SER A 9 6.20 -4.00 18.32
CA SER A 9 5.04 -3.21 18.73
C SER A 9 4.47 -2.50 17.51
N VAL A 10 3.17 -2.64 17.27
CA VAL A 10 2.46 -1.96 16.17
C VAL A 10 1.66 -0.79 16.75
N PRO A 11 2.05 0.48 16.52
CA PRO A 11 1.23 1.62 16.91
C PRO A 11 -0.11 1.58 16.18
N THR A 12 -1.21 1.45 16.92
CA THR A 12 -2.55 1.25 16.36
C THR A 12 -3.54 2.23 16.98
N ARG A 13 -4.48 2.73 16.18
CA ARG A 13 -5.62 3.52 16.68
C ARG A 13 -6.84 2.63 16.69
N LEU A 14 -7.46 2.49 17.86
CA LEU A 14 -8.69 1.72 18.02
C LEU A 14 -9.86 2.70 18.20
N LEU A 15 -10.85 2.61 17.32
CA LEU A 15 -12.09 3.38 17.45
C LEU A 15 -13.08 2.56 18.28
N LEU A 16 -13.52 3.13 19.41
CA LEU A 16 -14.43 2.48 20.33
C LEU A 16 -15.67 3.37 20.54
N THR A 17 -16.83 2.74 20.69
CA THR A 17 -18.00 3.44 21.24
C THR A 17 -17.78 3.76 22.72
N PRO A 18 -18.53 4.72 23.30
CA PRO A 18 -18.44 5.02 24.74
C PRO A 18 -18.66 3.79 25.62
N GLU A 19 -19.60 2.91 25.26
CA GLU A 19 -19.91 1.68 26.01
C GLU A 19 -18.77 0.67 25.91
N GLN A 20 -18.15 0.53 24.73
CA GLN A 20 -17.00 -0.35 24.55
C GLN A 20 -15.79 0.14 25.36
N ARG A 21 -15.55 1.45 25.37
CA ARG A 21 -14.50 2.06 26.18
C ARG A 21 -14.74 1.82 27.67
N ALA A 22 -15.96 2.04 28.17
CA ALA A 22 -16.28 1.83 29.58
C ALA A 22 -16.09 0.36 30.00
N ARG A 23 -16.49 -0.59 29.14
CA ARG A 23 -16.24 -2.03 29.37
C ARG A 23 -14.75 -2.35 29.43
N LEU A 24 -13.97 -1.78 28.51
CA LEU A 24 -12.52 -1.99 28.47
C LEU A 24 -11.84 -1.43 29.73
N GLU A 25 -12.21 -0.23 30.16
CA GLU A 25 -11.70 0.38 31.40
C GLU A 25 -12.05 -0.45 32.64
N ALA A 26 -13.29 -0.98 32.71
CA ALA A 26 -13.70 -1.86 33.78
C ALA A 26 -12.88 -3.17 33.81
N LEU A 27 -12.55 -3.74 32.65
CA LEU A 27 -11.73 -4.95 32.54
C LEU A 27 -10.28 -4.70 32.96
N VAL A 28 -9.69 -3.59 32.53
CA VAL A 28 -8.34 -3.16 32.96
C VAL A 28 -8.31 -3.05 34.48
N HIS A 29 -9.32 -2.40 35.08
CA HIS A 29 -9.37 -2.21 36.52
C HIS A 29 -9.57 -3.52 37.28
N ALA A 30 -10.49 -4.38 36.83
CA ALA A 30 -10.79 -5.65 37.47
C ALA A 30 -9.63 -6.66 37.42
N ARG A 31 -8.77 -6.58 36.38
CA ARG A 31 -7.60 -7.45 36.22
C ARG A 31 -6.30 -6.88 36.80
N GLU A 32 -6.34 -5.67 37.35
CA GLU A 32 -5.15 -4.95 37.86
C GLU A 32 -3.98 -4.93 36.86
N THR A 33 -4.30 -4.81 35.57
CA THR A 33 -3.33 -4.78 34.47
C THR A 33 -3.36 -3.44 33.76
N ASP A 34 -2.41 -3.18 32.86
CA ASP A 34 -2.45 -2.02 31.98
C ASP A 34 -3.20 -2.31 30.67
N LEU A 35 -3.63 -1.23 30.00
CA LEU A 35 -4.41 -1.32 28.77
C LEU A 35 -3.65 -2.01 27.62
N ALA A 36 -2.35 -1.78 27.48
CA ALA A 36 -1.57 -2.35 26.40
C ALA A 36 -1.37 -3.85 26.58
N THR A 37 -1.11 -4.29 27.82
CA THR A 37 -1.04 -5.71 28.18
C THR A 37 -2.37 -6.41 27.92
N LEU A 38 -3.49 -5.85 28.42
CA LEU A 38 -4.82 -6.43 28.19
C LEU A 38 -5.16 -6.55 26.70
N LEU A 39 -4.91 -5.49 25.91
CA LEU A 39 -5.18 -5.53 24.47
C LEU A 39 -4.27 -6.53 23.75
N SER A 40 -3.02 -6.69 24.17
CA SER A 40 -2.11 -7.68 23.61
C SER A 40 -2.58 -9.10 23.90
N GLU A 41 -3.07 -9.38 25.12
CA GLU A 41 -3.68 -10.66 25.48
C GLU A 41 -4.92 -10.95 24.61
N ILE A 42 -5.85 -10.00 24.51
CA ILE A 42 -7.09 -10.17 23.72
C ILE A 42 -6.77 -10.46 22.25
N VAL A 43 -5.83 -9.71 21.66
CA VAL A 43 -5.42 -9.91 20.27
C VAL A 43 -4.68 -11.24 20.10
N GLY A 44 -3.80 -11.61 21.05
CA GLY A 44 -3.11 -12.90 21.06
C GLY A 44 -4.09 -14.06 21.10
N GLU A 45 -5.02 -14.07 22.06
CA GLU A 45 -6.06 -15.09 22.17
C GLU A 45 -6.92 -15.19 20.91
N TYR A 46 -7.27 -14.04 20.31
CA TYR A 46 -8.01 -14.02 19.05
C TYR A 46 -7.23 -14.66 17.91
N LEU A 47 -5.95 -14.31 17.77
CA LEU A 47 -5.07 -14.85 16.72
C LEU A 47 -4.76 -16.33 16.94
N ASP A 48 -4.55 -16.79 18.16
CA ASP A 48 -4.34 -18.21 18.45
C ASP A 48 -5.58 -19.05 18.11
N ALA A 49 -6.77 -18.49 18.36
CA ALA A 49 -8.04 -19.15 18.05
C ALA A 49 -8.40 -19.15 16.55
N HIS A 50 -7.91 -18.18 15.76
CA HIS A 50 -8.34 -17.98 14.36
C HIS A 50 -7.18 -17.94 13.34
N GLY A 51 -5.93 -18.10 13.78
CA GLY A 51 -4.72 -17.81 12.99
C GLY A 51 -4.51 -18.72 11.78
N GLY A 52 -5.21 -19.85 11.70
CA GLY A 52 -5.25 -20.70 10.51
C GLY A 52 -6.20 -20.21 9.41
N ASP A 53 -7.21 -19.41 9.76
CA ASP A 53 -8.29 -19.00 8.86
C ASP A 53 -8.09 -17.60 8.27
N ILE A 54 -7.22 -16.78 8.86
CA ILE A 54 -6.91 -15.44 8.37
C ILE A 54 -5.93 -15.54 7.18
N GLN A 55 -6.48 -15.81 6.00
CA GLN A 55 -5.75 -15.65 4.75
C GLN A 55 -5.51 -14.16 4.51
N PRO A 56 -4.26 -13.71 4.27
CA PRO A 56 -4.02 -12.33 3.86
C PRO A 56 -4.81 -12.10 2.57
N VAL A 57 -5.70 -11.10 2.58
CA VAL A 57 -6.42 -10.68 1.37
C VAL A 57 -5.33 -10.33 0.34
N PRO A 58 -5.29 -11.01 -0.83
CA PRO A 58 -4.32 -10.65 -1.86
C PRO A 58 -4.57 -9.20 -2.23
N GLN A 59 -3.63 -8.33 -1.89
CA GLN A 59 -3.67 -6.96 -2.37
C GLN A 59 -3.67 -7.04 -3.89
N PRO A 60 -4.59 -6.37 -4.60
CA PRO A 60 -4.52 -6.31 -6.04
C PRO A 60 -3.13 -5.79 -6.39
N GLY A 61 -2.36 -6.60 -7.11
CA GLY A 61 -1.05 -6.19 -7.60
C GLY A 61 -1.18 -4.89 -8.41
N PRO A 62 -0.09 -4.12 -8.55
CA PRO A 62 -0.09 -2.92 -9.38
C PRO A 62 -0.69 -3.25 -10.77
N ASP A 63 -1.57 -2.39 -11.29
CA ASP A 63 -2.19 -2.57 -12.61
C ASP A 63 -1.17 -2.25 -13.72
N VAL A 64 -0.16 -3.09 -13.83
CA VAL A 64 0.92 -2.99 -14.81
C VAL A 64 0.34 -2.92 -16.23
N ALA A 65 -0.72 -3.68 -16.51
CA ALA A 65 -1.40 -3.67 -17.80
C ALA A 65 -2.09 -2.33 -18.10
N GLY A 66 -2.75 -1.71 -17.12
CA GLY A 66 -3.34 -0.38 -17.23
C GLY A 66 -2.29 0.73 -17.39
N GLU A 67 -1.19 0.65 -16.64
CA GLU A 67 -0.07 1.60 -16.76
C GLU A 67 0.58 1.50 -18.14
N LEU A 68 0.86 0.29 -18.63
CA LEU A 68 1.42 0.06 -19.95
C LEU A 68 0.51 0.62 -21.07
N ARG A 69 -0.81 0.44 -20.95
CA ARG A 69 -1.79 1.02 -21.88
C ARG A 69 -1.74 2.55 -21.89
N LYS A 70 -1.69 3.19 -20.71
CA LYS A 70 -1.59 4.65 -20.59
C LYS A 70 -0.32 5.19 -21.23
N ARG A 71 0.84 4.58 -20.94
CA ARG A 71 2.14 5.03 -21.49
C ARG A 71 2.23 4.84 -22.99
N ARG A 72 1.71 3.73 -23.54
CA ARG A 72 1.64 3.52 -25.01
C ARG A 72 0.77 4.58 -25.69
N ALA A 73 -0.38 4.94 -25.10
CA ALA A 73 -1.26 5.98 -25.63
C ALA A 73 -0.60 7.37 -25.58
N GLU A 74 0.19 7.65 -24.54
CA GLU A 74 0.97 8.89 -24.45
C GLU A 74 2.10 8.96 -25.48
N LEU A 75 2.85 7.88 -25.65
CA LEU A 75 3.89 7.77 -26.68
C LEU A 75 3.30 7.99 -28.09
N ALA A 76 2.15 7.39 -28.39
CA ALA A 76 1.47 7.57 -29.67
C ALA A 76 1.08 9.05 -29.91
N ARG A 77 0.57 9.73 -28.88
CA ARG A 77 0.25 11.18 -28.95
C ARG A 77 1.49 12.03 -29.20
N MET A 78 2.60 11.74 -28.52
CA MET A 78 3.85 12.51 -28.68
C MET A 78 4.50 12.29 -30.04
N ARG A 79 4.47 11.05 -30.56
CA ARG A 79 4.93 10.74 -31.93
C ARG A 79 4.07 11.43 -32.99
N ALA A 80 2.75 11.40 -32.86
CA ALA A 80 1.86 12.13 -33.76
C ALA A 80 2.16 13.64 -33.76
N ARG A 81 2.48 14.21 -32.59
CA ARG A 81 2.87 15.62 -32.48
C ARG A 81 4.21 15.91 -33.15
N ARG A 82 5.18 15.00 -33.04
CA ARG A 82 6.49 15.07 -33.71
C ARG A 82 6.33 15.04 -35.24
N ASP A 83 5.44 14.20 -35.75
CA ASP A 83 5.25 13.96 -37.18
C ASP A 83 4.34 14.99 -37.85
N THR A 84 3.91 16.03 -37.11
CA THR A 84 3.14 17.16 -37.63
C THR A 84 3.92 17.88 -38.74
N PRO A 85 3.39 17.97 -39.97
CA PRO A 85 4.06 18.64 -41.08
C PRO A 85 4.35 20.11 -40.79
N GLY A 86 5.54 20.58 -41.14
CA GLY A 86 5.92 22.00 -41.05
C GLY A 86 6.49 22.45 -39.69
N SER A 87 6.69 21.54 -38.74
CA SER A 87 7.32 21.84 -37.44
C SER A 87 8.54 20.98 -37.21
N VAL A 88 9.68 21.59 -36.88
CA VAL A 88 10.84 20.84 -36.34
C VAL A 88 10.50 20.46 -34.91
N ALA A 89 10.51 19.16 -34.61
CA ALA A 89 10.24 18.68 -33.26
C ALA A 89 11.24 19.26 -32.26
N PRO A 90 10.79 19.90 -31.17
CA PRO A 90 11.68 20.41 -30.14
C PRO A 90 12.51 19.30 -29.50
N THR A 91 13.74 19.59 -29.11
CA THR A 91 14.64 18.62 -28.48
C THR A 91 14.05 17.98 -27.22
N TRP A 92 13.30 18.75 -26.42
CA TRP A 92 12.63 18.22 -25.22
C TRP A 92 11.58 17.14 -25.55
N LEU A 93 10.92 17.22 -26.72
CA LEU A 93 9.93 16.24 -27.15
C LEU A 93 10.59 14.92 -27.54
N LEU A 94 11.77 14.98 -28.18
CA LEU A 94 12.56 13.80 -28.52
C LEU A 94 13.07 13.09 -27.26
N SER A 95 13.59 13.85 -26.29
CA SER A 95 14.02 13.31 -25.00
C SER A 95 12.86 12.69 -24.22
N TYR A 96 11.68 13.29 -24.28
CA TYR A 96 10.49 12.77 -23.61
C TYR A 96 9.97 11.47 -24.25
N ILE A 97 10.00 11.38 -25.57
CA ILE A 97 9.67 10.14 -26.30
C ILE A 97 10.61 9.01 -25.91
N ALA A 98 11.93 9.26 -25.86
CA ALA A 98 12.91 8.24 -25.45
C ALA A 98 12.69 7.76 -24.00
N ALA A 99 12.42 8.69 -23.07
CA ALA A 99 12.13 8.34 -21.68
C ALA A 99 10.88 7.46 -21.53
N LEU A 100 9.82 7.75 -22.30
CA LEU A 100 8.60 6.92 -22.32
C LEU A 100 8.86 5.52 -22.90
N GLU A 101 9.71 5.41 -23.92
CA GLU A 101 10.09 4.11 -24.51
C GLU A 101 10.84 3.23 -23.50
N ASP A 102 11.79 3.80 -22.76
CA ASP A 102 12.54 3.10 -21.71
C ASP A 102 11.66 2.66 -20.54
N GLU A 103 10.67 3.49 -20.17
CA GLU A 103 9.74 3.17 -19.10
C GLU A 103 8.73 2.08 -19.51
N ILE A 104 8.24 2.11 -20.75
CA ILE A 104 7.41 1.03 -21.32
C ILE A 104 8.19 -0.28 -21.34
N LYS A 105 9.48 -0.26 -21.71
CA LYS A 105 10.32 -1.46 -21.70
C LYS A 105 10.44 -2.06 -20.31
N ARG A 106 10.81 -1.23 -19.31
CA ARG A 106 10.90 -1.65 -17.91
C ARG A 106 9.60 -2.24 -17.37
N LEU A 107 8.46 -1.62 -17.67
CA LEU A 107 7.15 -2.11 -17.24
C LEU A 107 6.69 -3.37 -17.98
N SER A 108 7.21 -3.65 -19.18
CA SER A 108 6.90 -4.88 -19.91
C SER A 108 7.74 -6.09 -19.50
N GLU A 109 8.88 -5.84 -18.87
CA GLU A 109 9.83 -6.85 -18.37
C GLU A 109 9.60 -7.18 -16.87
N SER A 110 8.69 -6.45 -16.21
CA SER A 110 8.33 -6.61 -14.80
C SER A 110 7.02 -7.36 -14.61
#